data_AF-A0A6P1HLD4-F1
#
_entry.id   AF-A0A6P1HLD4-F1
#
_cell.length_a   1.000
_cell.length_b   1.000
_cell.length_c   1.000
_cell.angle_alpha   90.00
_cell.angle_beta   90.00
_cell.angle_gamma   90.00
#
_symmetry.space_group_name_H-M   'P 1'
#
loop_
_entity.id
_entity.type
_entity.pdbx_description
1 polymer ?
#
loop_
_entity_poly.entity_id
_entity_poly.type
_entity_poly.pdbx_seq_one_letter_code
_entity_poly.pdbx_strand_id
1 'polypeptide(L)'
;MDFLEKELRDKAIIRSSNMLFQKSEAIEVIKRCKARNFTILGIDSFEVIQEGIKPKETLDCSINNNDDGNWALAIKFIESPINNGFVFEITYDI
;
A
#
# COMPACT_ATOMS: atom_id res chain seq x y z
N MET A 1 0.42 -8.01 16.88
CA MET A 1 0.77 -8.90 15.76
C MET A 1 -0.55 -9.35 15.18
N ASP A 2 -0.98 -8.66 14.13
CA ASP A 2 -2.32 -8.81 13.57
C ASP A 2 -2.38 -10.03 12.64
N PHE A 3 -3.54 -10.67 12.54
CA PHE A 3 -3.74 -11.89 11.72
C PHE A 3 -3.40 -11.63 10.24
N LEU A 4 -3.60 -10.39 9.78
CA LEU A 4 -3.31 -9.92 8.43
C LEU A 4 -1.81 -9.83 8.14
N GLU A 5 -1.00 -9.36 9.10
CA GLU A 5 0.47 -9.36 8.96
C GLU A 5 1.00 -10.77 8.71
N LYS A 6 0.42 -11.75 9.40
CA LYS A 6 0.90 -13.14 9.35
C LYS A 6 0.60 -13.81 8.01
N GLU A 7 -0.52 -13.47 7.37
CA GLU A 7 -0.97 -14.06 6.11
C GLU A 7 -0.21 -13.50 4.88
N LEU A 8 0.24 -12.24 4.97
CA LEU A 8 0.89 -11.54 3.86
C LEU A 8 2.42 -11.60 3.90
N ARG A 9 2.98 -12.08 5.03
CA ARG A 9 4.42 -12.19 5.26
C ARG A 9 5.14 -13.06 4.23
N ASP A 10 4.47 -14.09 3.73
CA ASP A 10 5.05 -15.04 2.76
C ASP A 10 5.11 -14.48 1.33
N LYS A 11 4.46 -13.32 1.07
CA LYS A 11 4.40 -12.66 -0.24
C LYS A 11 5.12 -11.33 -0.31
N ALA A 12 5.52 -10.78 0.85
CA ALA A 12 6.16 -9.47 0.93
C ALA A 12 7.69 -9.57 0.80
N ILE A 13 8.29 -8.61 0.09
CA ILE A 13 9.73 -8.37 0.20
C ILE A 13 9.96 -7.64 1.52
N ILE A 14 10.25 -8.37 2.60
CA ILE A 14 10.49 -7.79 3.92
C ILE A 14 11.90 -7.18 3.95
N ARG A 15 11.98 -5.84 3.93
CA ARG A 15 13.19 -5.11 4.31
C ARG A 15 12.80 -4.05 5.34
N SER A 16 13.29 -4.21 6.57
CA SER A 16 13.12 -3.29 7.70
C SER A 16 11.66 -2.94 8.04
N SER A 17 11.00 -3.73 8.89
CA SER A 17 9.65 -3.52 9.48
C SER A 17 8.46 -3.19 8.57
N ASN A 18 8.69 -2.85 7.31
CA ASN A 18 7.72 -2.30 6.38
C ASN A 18 7.36 -3.38 5.36
N MET A 19 6.06 -3.62 5.17
CA MET A 19 5.58 -4.60 4.20
C MET A 19 5.44 -3.94 2.84
N LEU A 20 6.31 -4.33 1.91
CA LEU A 20 6.27 -3.87 0.53
C LEU A 20 5.51 -4.86 -0.34
N PHE A 21 4.48 -4.35 -1.01
CA PHE A 21 3.58 -5.12 -1.84
C PHE A 21 3.82 -4.81 -3.31
N GLN A 22 3.84 -5.85 -4.15
CA GLN A 22 3.69 -5.68 -5.59
C GLN A 22 2.29 -5.14 -5.91
N LYS A 23 2.11 -4.58 -7.11
CA LYS A 23 0.86 -3.91 -7.53
C LYS A 23 -0.41 -4.73 -7.23
N SER A 24 -0.43 -6.02 -7.57
CA SER A 24 -1.59 -6.88 -7.34
C SER A 24 -1.92 -7.06 -5.86
N GLU A 25 -0.90 -7.28 -5.04
CA GLU A 25 -1.00 -7.47 -3.60
C GLU A 25 -1.39 -6.17 -2.90
N ALA A 26 -0.86 -5.04 -3.35
CA ALA A 26 -1.21 -3.72 -2.85
C ALA A 26 -2.71 -3.46 -3.04
N ILE A 27 -3.24 -3.73 -4.24
CA ILE A 27 -4.68 -3.61 -4.52
C ILE A 27 -5.50 -4.56 -3.63
N GLU A 28 -5.02 -5.78 -3.39
CA GLU A 28 -5.69 -6.73 -2.50
C GLU A 28 -5.73 -6.23 -1.05
N VAL A 29 -4.65 -5.62 -0.56
CA VAL A 29 -4.62 -4.96 0.77
C VAL A 29 -5.69 -3.88 0.84
N ILE A 30 -5.77 -2.97 -0.16
CA ILE A 30 -6.79 -1.92 -0.17
C ILE A 30 -8.22 -2.50 -0.17
N LYS A 31 -8.48 -3.57 -0.92
CA LYS A 31 -9.77 -4.27 -0.92
C LYS A 31 -10.10 -4.88 0.45
N ARG A 32 -9.11 -5.46 1.13
CA ARG A 32 -9.27 -6.03 2.47
C ARG A 32 -9.50 -4.96 3.53
N CYS A 33 -8.87 -3.79 3.42
CA CYS A 33 -9.14 -2.62 4.25
C CYS A 33 -10.59 -2.16 4.04
N LYS A 34 -11.04 -2.05 2.79
CA LYS A 34 -12.44 -1.72 2.46
C LYS A 34 -13.44 -2.69 3.08
N ALA A 35 -13.20 -3.99 2.97
CA ALA A 35 -14.08 -5.01 3.54
C ALA A 35 -14.18 -4.94 5.07
N ARG A 36 -13.19 -4.35 5.74
CA ARG A 36 -13.12 -4.17 7.20
C ARG A 36 -13.41 -2.75 7.65
N ASN A 37 -13.73 -1.85 6.71
CA ASN A 37 -13.91 -0.42 6.97
C ASN A 37 -12.68 0.27 7.60
N PHE A 38 -11.48 -0.18 7.23
CA PHE A 38 -10.22 0.44 7.64
C PHE A 38 -9.87 1.58 6.70
N THR A 39 -9.56 2.74 7.26
CA THR A 39 -9.26 3.97 6.51
C THR A 39 -7.83 3.94 6.00
N ILE A 40 -7.61 4.23 4.72
CA ILE A 40 -6.24 4.39 4.19
C ILE A 40 -5.72 5.76 4.60
N LEU A 41 -4.55 5.78 5.26
CA LEU A 41 -3.88 7.00 5.71
C LEU A 41 -2.82 7.47 4.71
N GLY A 42 -2.15 6.55 4.03
CA GLY A 42 -1.18 6.90 3.00
C GLY A 42 -0.58 5.70 2.28
N ILE A 43 0.07 5.97 1.14
CA ILE A 43 0.75 4.97 0.32
C ILE A 43 2.06 5.54 -0.19
N ASP A 44 3.15 4.83 0.04
CA ASP A 44 4.47 5.16 -0.52
C ASP A 44 4.82 4.18 -1.63
N SER A 45 5.33 4.67 -2.76
CA SER A 45 5.81 3.86 -3.87
C SER A 45 7.34 3.84 -3.91
N PHE A 46 7.89 2.69 -4.28
CA PHE A 46 9.33 2.45 -4.34
C PHE A 46 9.71 1.73 -5.61
N GLU A 47 10.76 2.22 -6.27
CA GLU A 47 11.42 1.51 -7.36
C GLU A 47 12.44 0.51 -6.79
N VAL A 48 12.38 -0.74 -7.25
CA VAL A 48 13.37 -1.76 -6.91
C VAL A 48 14.58 -1.60 -7.83
N ILE A 49 15.73 -1.29 -7.25
CA ILE A 49 17.02 -1.16 -7.93
C ILE A 49 17.98 -2.25 -7.45
N GLN A 50 19.10 -2.45 -8.13
CA GLN A 50 20.06 -3.53 -7.79
C GLN A 50 20.53 -3.48 -6.32
N GLU A 51 20.69 -2.29 -5.76
CA GLU A 51 21.21 -2.07 -4.41
C GLU A 51 20.12 -1.99 -3.33
N GLY A 52 18.84 -1.99 -3.70
CA GLY A 52 17.74 -1.88 -2.75
C GLY A 52 16.47 -1.25 -3.32
N ILE A 53 15.85 -0.37 -2.54
CA ILE A 53 14.63 0.35 -2.93
C ILE A 53 14.88 1.84 -2.92
N LYS A 54 14.24 2.55 -3.84
CA LYS A 54 14.29 4.01 -3.94
C LYS A 54 12.87 4.58 -3.84
N PRO A 55 12.57 5.45 -2.86
CA PRO A 55 11.28 6.13 -2.80
C PRO A 55 11.00 6.94 -4.06
N LYS A 56 9.75 6.98 -4.50
CA LYS A 56 9.32 7.68 -5.72
C LYS A 56 8.19 8.65 -5.44
N GLU A 57 6.99 8.12 -5.21
CA GLU A 57 5.78 8.91 -5.03
C GLU A 57 5.13 8.57 -3.70
N THR A 58 4.48 9.56 -3.09
CA THR A 58 3.71 9.39 -1.87
C THR A 58 2.30 9.91 -2.09
N LEU A 59 1.31 9.10 -1.70
CA LEU A 59 -0.07 9.51 -1.57
C LEU A 59 -0.38 9.75 -0.09
N ASP A 60 -0.67 10.99 0.28
CA ASP A 60 -1.22 11.32 1.59
C ASP A 60 -2.75 11.29 1.53
N CYS A 61 -3.36 10.44 2.36
CA CYS A 61 -4.80 10.29 2.50
C CYS A 61 -5.30 10.73 3.89
N SER A 62 -4.41 11.20 4.78
CA SER A 62 -4.73 11.56 6.16
C SER A 62 -5.69 12.75 6.29
N ILE A 63 -5.75 13.60 5.27
CA ILE A 63 -6.55 14.84 5.26
C ILE A 63 -7.88 14.67 4.52
N ASN A 64 -7.99 13.68 3.62
CA ASN A 64 -9.21 13.45 2.86
C ASN A 64 -10.16 12.55 3.66
N ASN A 65 -11.09 13.15 4.39
CA ASN A 65 -12.26 12.47 4.95
C ASN A 65 -13.36 12.34 3.89
N ASN A 66 -13.06 11.68 2.77
CA ASN A 66 -14.13 11.20 1.93
C ASN A 66 -14.84 10.05 2.67
N ASP A 67 -16.18 10.03 2.63
CA ASP A 67 -17.00 8.98 3.27
C ASP A 67 -16.70 7.55 2.73
N ASP A 68 -15.80 7.41 1.75
CA ASP A 68 -15.37 6.17 1.11
C ASP A 68 -13.99 5.64 1.58
N GLY A 69 -13.47 6.11 2.72
CA GLY A 69 -12.23 5.57 3.33
C GLY A 69 -10.98 5.67 2.45
N ASN A 70 -11.01 6.51 1.42
CA ASN A 70 -9.94 6.74 0.42
C ASN A 70 -9.55 5.52 -0.43
N TRP A 71 -10.31 4.42 -0.41
CA TRP A 71 -9.95 3.19 -1.11
C TRP A 71 -9.87 3.38 -2.64
N ALA A 72 -10.78 4.17 -3.21
CA ALA A 72 -10.79 4.41 -4.65
C ALA A 72 -9.59 5.26 -5.10
N LEU A 73 -9.21 6.26 -4.29
CA LEU A 73 -8.03 7.09 -4.52
C LEU A 73 -6.75 6.26 -4.42
N ALA A 74 -6.66 5.42 -3.38
CA ALA A 74 -5.57 4.48 -3.18
C ALA A 74 -5.35 3.53 -4.37
N ILE A 75 -6.41 2.91 -4.88
CA ILE A 75 -6.33 2.03 -6.06
C ILE A 75 -5.87 2.81 -7.29
N LYS A 76 -6.43 4.01 -7.54
CA LYS A 76 -6.01 4.86 -8.66
C LYS A 76 -4.53 5.23 -8.60
N PHE A 77 -4.01 5.52 -7.42
CA PHE A 77 -2.60 5.79 -7.22
C PHE A 77 -1.72 4.58 -7.57
N ILE A 78 -2.05 3.39 -7.05
CA ILE A 78 -1.34 2.15 -7.36
C ILE A 78 -1.43 1.79 -8.85
N GLU A 79 -2.57 2.06 -9.49
CA GLU A 79 -2.79 1.78 -10.90
C GLU A 79 -2.13 2.78 -11.86
N SER A 80 -1.70 3.94 -11.36
CA SER A 80 -1.10 5.01 -12.15
C SER A 80 0.05 4.49 -13.02
N PRO A 81 0.13 4.85 -14.31
CA PRO A 81 1.19 4.42 -15.20
C PRO A 81 2.60 4.76 -14.71
N ILE A 82 2.74 5.87 -13.96
CA ILE A 82 4.03 6.29 -13.37
C ILE A 82 4.54 5.30 -12.32
N ASN A 83 3.63 4.55 -11.68
CA ASN A 83 3.93 3.60 -10.62
C ASN A 83 4.07 2.15 -11.15
N ASN A 84 4.14 1.96 -12.47
CA ASN A 84 4.25 0.63 -13.04
C ASN A 84 5.64 0.03 -12.74
N GLY A 85 5.66 -1.20 -12.21
CA GLY A 85 6.89 -1.88 -11.79
C GLY A 85 7.43 -1.43 -10.42
N PHE A 86 6.70 -0.59 -9.68
CA PHE A 86 7.04 -0.24 -8.30
C PHE A 86 6.40 -1.19 -7.29
N VAL A 87 6.94 -1.16 -6.08
CA VAL A 87 6.34 -1.80 -4.89
C VAL A 87 5.80 -0.72 -3.95
N PHE A 88 4.87 -1.09 -3.08
CA PHE A 88 4.10 -0.14 -2.30
C PHE A 88 4.09 -0.49 -0.81
N GLU A 89 4.26 0.52 0.02
CA GLU A 89 3.93 0.47 1.44
C GLU A 89 2.55 1.12 1.64
N ILE A 90 1.67 0.51 2.43
CA ILE A 90 0.31 1.00 2.67
C ILE A 90 0.13 1.20 4.17
N THR A 91 -0.21 2.42 4.56
CA THR A 91 -0.54 2.79 5.94
C THR A 91 -2.05 2.96 6.06
N TYR A 92 -2.66 2.33 7.07
CA TYR A 92 -4.11 2.38 7.31
C TYR A 92 -4.41 2.36 8.82
N ASP A 93 -5.58 2.88 9.19
CA ASP A 93 -6.09 2.93 10.56
C ASP A 93 -7.12 1.82 10.80
N ILE A 94 -7.10 1.23 11.99
CA ILE A 94 -7.91 0.05 12.39
C ILE A 94 -9.06 0.39 13.35
#